data_AF-A0A9P6EB70-F1
#
_entry.id   AF-A0A9P6EB70-F1
#
_cell.length_a   1.000
_cell.length_b   1.000
_cell.length_c   1.000
_cell.angle_alpha   90.00
_cell.angle_beta   90.00
_cell.angle_gamma   90.00
#
_symmetry.space_group_name_H-M   'P 1'
#
loop_
_entity.id
_entity.type
_entity.pdbx_description
1 polymer ?
#
loop_
_entity_poly.entity_id
_entity_poly.type
_entity_poly.pdbx_seq_one_letter_code
_entity_poly.pdbx_strand_id
1 'polypeptide(L)'
;MSDPLFFINPNALSFNIKLPAKESAKPKVPPGIRSPNTFLEVGKYHLHLLVIEIENGSDTFLSQWKDKPAAFAKAYQSQFTAYAQGMFPFNLPLGAGQPPLEWWQSFEATPDGGILAAITIKLYSAVPHSMADERTMSFVTMLNSARRSRQKVETIIAMAQVRGYYQAENGVKVCLIFFSCYVTNPVFLQHRRSSRPRPTVRFFDVKRLLRSIDEDERDDDPNYDKSDDEDDVPSFRTTTASPSAPLILSESSTSLPGEGDTSELDFTSPIVIEILGDGPVVKKGKPSMASKASVVDEEIGGTFELQEWV
;
A
#
# COMPACT_ATOMS: atom_id res chain seq x y z
N MET A 1 -13.74 -76.58 9.56
CA MET A 1 -13.47 -75.89 10.84
C MET A 1 -11.95 -75.78 10.92
N SER A 2 -11.25 -75.07 10.03
CA SER A 2 -11.22 -73.62 9.80
C SER A 2 -10.65 -72.86 10.99
N ASP A 3 -9.35 -73.05 11.23
CA ASP A 3 -8.56 -72.30 12.21
C ASP A 3 -8.45 -70.82 11.83
N PRO A 4 -8.62 -69.88 12.78
CA PRO A 4 -8.47 -68.46 12.51
C PRO A 4 -6.98 -68.06 12.47
N LEU A 5 -6.58 -67.50 11.33
CA LEU A 5 -5.29 -66.84 11.12
C LEU A 5 -5.11 -65.65 12.08
N PHE A 6 -4.24 -65.83 13.06
CA PHE A 6 -3.69 -64.75 13.89
C PHE A 6 -2.85 -63.82 13.01
N PHE A 7 -3.31 -62.58 12.82
CA PHE A 7 -2.47 -61.52 12.27
C PHE A 7 -1.40 -61.15 13.31
N ILE A 8 -0.19 -61.62 13.03
CA ILE A 8 1.05 -61.24 13.69
C ILE A 8 1.22 -59.72 13.55
N ASN A 9 1.35 -59.05 14.70
CA ASN A 9 1.58 -57.61 14.86
C ASN A 9 2.55 -57.06 13.80
N PRO A 10 2.10 -56.17 12.90
CA PRO A 10 3.02 -55.47 12.01
C PRO A 10 3.86 -54.50 12.86
N ASN A 11 5.13 -54.88 13.04
CA ASN A 11 6.27 -54.01 13.29
C ASN A 11 5.97 -52.68 14.00
N ALA A 12 6.02 -52.71 15.33
CA ALA A 12 6.25 -51.53 16.15
C ALA A 12 7.71 -51.06 15.95
N LEU A 13 8.00 -50.46 14.80
CA LEU A 13 9.19 -49.62 14.63
C LEU A 13 8.95 -48.32 15.39
N SER A 14 8.96 -48.39 16.72
CA SER A 14 9.12 -47.20 17.56
C SER A 14 10.55 -46.72 17.37
N PHE A 15 10.78 -45.90 16.34
CA PHE A 15 12.00 -45.15 16.19
C PHE A 15 12.08 -44.12 17.32
N ASN A 16 12.47 -44.57 18.51
CA ASN A 16 12.97 -43.70 19.57
C ASN A 16 14.37 -43.23 19.17
N ILE A 17 14.45 -42.45 18.10
CA ILE A 17 15.66 -41.68 17.79
C ILE A 17 15.68 -40.57 18.82
N LYS A 18 16.37 -40.82 19.94
CA LYS A 18 16.76 -39.79 20.89
C LYS A 18 17.78 -38.91 20.18
N LEU A 19 17.28 -37.92 19.45
CA LEU A 19 18.14 -36.81 19.02
C LEU A 19 18.72 -36.22 20.30
N PRO A 20 20.05 -36.16 20.46
CA PRO A 20 20.63 -35.41 21.56
C PRO A 20 20.04 -34.01 21.47
N ALA A 21 19.49 -33.51 22.58
CA ALA A 21 19.03 -32.13 22.64
C ALA A 21 20.22 -31.28 22.19
N LYS A 22 20.14 -30.72 20.98
CA LYS A 22 21.15 -29.81 20.49
C LYS A 22 21.13 -28.69 21.51
N GLU A 23 22.16 -28.63 22.35
CA GLU A 23 22.37 -27.53 23.27
C GLU A 23 22.57 -26.31 22.38
N SER A 24 21.45 -25.70 21.99
CA SER A 24 21.45 -24.41 21.36
C SER A 24 22.07 -23.50 22.40
N ALA A 25 23.27 -23.01 22.08
CA ALA A 25 23.89 -21.95 22.87
C ALA A 25 22.80 -20.89 23.05
N LYS A 26 22.42 -20.64 24.30
CA LYS A 26 21.38 -19.65 24.58
C LYS A 26 21.86 -18.34 23.96
N PRO A 27 21.07 -17.70 23.08
CA PRO A 27 21.52 -16.51 22.38
C PRO A 27 21.92 -15.47 23.43
N LYS A 28 23.12 -14.92 23.27
CA LYS A 28 23.75 -14.07 24.27
C LYS A 28 23.17 -12.66 24.17
N VAL A 29 21.96 -12.49 24.70
CA VAL A 29 21.31 -11.17 24.77
C VAL A 29 21.94 -10.38 25.92
N PRO A 30 22.28 -9.09 25.72
CA PRO A 30 22.77 -8.22 26.79
C PRO A 30 21.82 -8.21 28.00
N PRO A 31 22.34 -8.13 29.25
CA PRO A 31 21.51 -8.05 30.43
C PRO A 31 20.63 -6.78 30.41
N GLY A 32 19.42 -6.88 30.96
CA GLY A 32 18.48 -5.76 31.08
C GLY A 32 17.39 -5.67 29.99
N ILE A 33 17.44 -6.51 28.96
CA ILE A 33 16.41 -6.54 27.90
C ILE A 33 15.19 -7.35 28.37
N ARG A 34 14.00 -6.73 28.33
CA ARG A 34 12.74 -7.33 28.81
C ARG A 34 12.30 -8.56 28.00
N SER A 35 12.48 -8.53 26.67
CA SER A 35 12.02 -9.57 25.73
C SER A 35 13.15 -9.99 24.77
N PRO A 36 13.97 -10.99 25.14
CA PRO A 36 15.16 -11.35 24.35
C PRO A 36 14.82 -11.86 22.94
N ASN A 37 13.74 -12.65 22.78
CA ASN A 37 13.36 -13.18 21.46
C ASN A 37 12.91 -12.07 20.51
N THR A 38 12.05 -11.17 20.97
CA THR A 38 11.58 -10.02 20.17
C THR A 38 12.75 -9.12 19.78
N PHE A 39 13.68 -8.88 20.70
CA PHE A 39 14.88 -8.10 20.42
C PHE A 39 15.71 -8.73 19.30
N LEU A 40 15.92 -10.04 19.30
CA LEU A 40 16.66 -10.74 18.24
C LEU A 40 15.91 -10.71 16.90
N GLU A 41 14.61 -10.95 16.90
CA GLU A 41 13.78 -10.95 15.68
C GLU A 41 13.74 -9.57 15.02
N VAL A 42 13.43 -8.54 15.80
CA VAL A 42 13.38 -7.15 15.32
C VAL A 42 14.78 -6.68 14.91
N GLY A 43 15.80 -7.00 15.70
CA GLY A 43 17.19 -6.66 15.40
C GLY A 43 17.68 -7.25 14.08
N LYS A 44 17.33 -8.51 13.79
CA LYS A 44 17.60 -9.17 12.51
C LYS A 44 16.85 -8.51 11.36
N TYR A 45 15.57 -8.21 11.54
CA TYR A 45 14.74 -7.58 10.52
C TYR A 45 15.25 -6.20 10.13
N HIS A 46 15.54 -5.34 11.11
CA HIS A 46 16.11 -4.01 10.87
C HIS A 46 17.47 -4.07 10.18
N LEU A 47 18.37 -4.97 10.60
CA LEU A 47 19.65 -5.13 9.94
C LEU A 47 19.47 -5.54 8.48
N HIS A 48 18.57 -6.48 8.20
CA HIS A 48 18.27 -6.89 6.83
C HIS A 48 17.79 -5.73 5.95
N LEU A 49 16.90 -4.88 6.47
CA LEU A 49 16.46 -3.67 5.75
C LEU A 49 17.60 -2.67 5.54
N LEU A 50 18.47 -2.49 6.53
CA LEU A 50 19.63 -1.61 6.43
C LEU A 50 20.63 -2.08 5.37
N VAL A 51 20.86 -3.39 5.26
CA VAL A 51 21.72 -3.97 4.21
C VAL A 51 21.15 -3.69 2.83
N ILE A 52 19.84 -3.92 2.65
CA ILE A 52 19.15 -3.57 1.40
C ILE A 52 19.31 -2.09 1.08
N GLU A 53 19.27 -1.22 2.09
CA GLU A 53 19.41 0.22 1.89
C GLU A 53 20.81 0.66 1.48
N ILE A 54 21.83 0.08 2.12
CA ILE A 54 23.23 0.32 1.78
C ILE A 54 23.53 -0.15 0.35
N GLU A 55 22.93 -1.27 -0.06
CA GLU A 55 23.07 -1.80 -1.42
C GLU A 55 22.40 -0.89 -2.47
N ASN A 56 21.21 -0.36 -2.15
CA ASN A 56 20.43 0.49 -3.06
C ASN A 56 20.96 1.95 -3.17
N GLY A 57 21.62 2.46 -2.13
CA GLY A 57 22.34 3.75 -2.18
C GLY A 57 21.46 5.00 -2.20
N SER A 58 20.24 4.96 -1.66
CA SER A 58 19.36 6.12 -1.54
C SER A 58 19.88 7.17 -0.55
N ASP A 59 20.41 6.71 0.59
CA ASP A 59 20.82 7.59 1.68
C ASP A 59 22.33 7.85 1.64
N THR A 60 22.71 9.12 1.56
CA THR A 60 24.12 9.55 1.58
C THR A 60 24.80 9.17 2.89
N PHE A 61 24.07 9.19 4.01
CA PHE A 61 24.57 8.80 5.33
C PHE A 61 24.88 7.30 5.43
N LEU A 62 24.06 6.43 4.85
CA LEU A 62 24.28 4.98 4.88
C LEU A 62 25.32 4.53 3.85
N SER A 63 25.44 5.27 2.74
CA SER A 63 26.41 4.98 1.68
C SER A 63 27.86 4.96 2.16
N GLN A 64 28.22 5.73 3.20
CA GLN A 64 29.58 5.74 3.77
C GLN A 64 29.97 4.41 4.45
N TRP A 65 29.00 3.55 4.76
CA TRP A 65 29.20 2.27 5.43
C TRP A 65 29.36 1.09 4.47
N LYS A 66 29.20 1.32 3.16
CA LYS A 66 29.27 0.30 2.12
C LYS A 66 30.58 -0.49 2.14
N ASP A 67 31.69 0.20 2.41
CA ASP A 67 33.04 -0.40 2.43
C ASP A 67 33.40 -0.97 3.81
N LYS A 68 32.53 -0.83 4.83
CA LYS A 68 32.83 -1.15 6.24
C LYS A 68 31.71 -1.93 6.94
N PRO A 69 31.30 -3.10 6.41
CA PRO A 69 30.17 -3.88 6.92
C PRO A 69 30.35 -4.35 8.37
N ALA A 70 31.57 -4.73 8.78
CA ALA A 70 31.84 -5.17 10.15
C ALA A 70 31.74 -4.02 11.17
N ALA A 71 32.30 -2.84 10.83
CA ALA A 71 32.19 -1.65 11.67
C ALA A 71 30.73 -1.18 11.75
N PHE A 72 30.00 -1.26 10.64
CA PHE A 72 28.58 -0.95 10.57
C PHE A 72 27.75 -1.86 11.50
N ALA A 73 27.93 -3.18 11.39
CA ALA A 73 27.21 -4.14 12.22
C ALA A 73 27.45 -3.89 13.71
N LYS A 74 28.70 -3.61 14.11
CA LYS A 74 29.06 -3.28 15.49
C LYS A 74 28.40 -1.98 15.95
N ALA A 75 28.43 -0.93 15.13
CA ALA A 75 27.78 0.33 15.44
C ALA A 75 26.27 0.14 15.61
N TYR A 76 25.61 -0.50 14.65
CA TYR A 76 24.18 -0.82 14.71
C TYR A 76 23.80 -1.61 15.97
N GLN A 77 24.55 -2.68 16.30
CA GLN A 77 24.32 -3.47 17.50
C GLN A 77 24.43 -2.63 18.78
N SER A 78 25.42 -1.74 18.84
CA SER A 78 25.57 -0.81 19.97
C SER A 78 24.38 0.13 20.09
N GLN A 79 23.94 0.75 19.00
CA GLN A 79 22.79 1.67 18.98
C GLN A 79 21.49 0.95 19.34
N PHE A 80 21.25 -0.23 18.77
CA PHE A 80 20.04 -1.01 19.02
C PHE A 80 19.97 -1.53 20.47
N THR A 81 21.12 -1.92 21.05
CA THR A 81 21.21 -2.29 22.47
C THR A 81 20.95 -1.09 23.38
N ALA A 82 21.55 0.06 23.08
CA ALA A 82 21.32 1.30 23.82
C ALA A 82 19.84 1.71 23.78
N TYR A 83 19.19 1.59 22.62
CA TYR A 83 17.75 1.83 22.49
C TYR A 83 16.91 0.87 23.34
N ALA A 84 17.18 -0.44 23.27
CA ALA A 84 16.44 -1.43 24.04
C ALA A 84 16.61 -1.28 25.57
N GLN A 85 17.76 -0.75 26.01
CA GLN A 85 18.04 -0.46 27.41
C GLN A 85 17.55 0.93 27.84
N GLY A 86 17.09 1.78 26.92
CA GLY A 86 16.73 3.17 27.20
C GLY A 86 17.93 3.99 27.69
N MET A 87 19.12 3.74 27.12
CA MET A 87 20.32 4.54 27.38
C MET A 87 20.37 5.77 26.47
N PHE A 88 21.21 6.74 26.83
CA PHE A 88 21.47 7.91 25.99
C PHE A 88 21.95 7.49 24.58
N PRO A 89 21.44 8.10 23.48
CA PRO A 89 20.56 9.28 23.45
C PRO A 89 19.06 8.96 23.41
N PHE A 90 18.66 7.69 23.55
CA PHE A 90 17.25 7.26 23.47
C PHE A 90 16.46 7.45 24.76
N ASN A 91 17.12 7.89 25.84
CA ASN A 91 16.45 8.25 27.09
C ASN A 91 15.85 9.67 27.07
N LEU A 92 16.04 10.44 26.00
CA LEU A 92 15.45 11.76 25.86
C LEU A 92 13.93 11.65 25.68
N PRO A 93 13.12 12.27 26.56
CA PRO A 93 11.67 12.25 26.41
C PRO A 93 11.24 13.01 25.15
N LEU A 94 10.12 12.58 24.55
CA LEU A 94 9.50 13.32 23.45
C LEU A 94 9.05 14.70 23.96
N GLY A 95 9.31 15.75 23.16
CA GLY A 95 8.81 17.09 23.46
C GLY A 95 7.27 17.11 23.51
N ALA A 96 6.71 18.03 24.30
CA ALA A 96 5.26 18.18 24.39
C ALA A 96 4.66 18.51 23.00
N GLY A 97 3.86 17.59 22.45
CA GLY A 97 3.26 17.72 21.12
C GLY A 97 4.18 17.40 19.94
N GLN A 98 5.42 16.95 20.19
CA GLN A 98 6.33 16.54 19.13
C GLN A 98 5.92 15.18 18.54
N PRO A 99 5.71 15.06 17.22
CA PRO A 99 5.44 13.77 16.62
C PRO A 99 6.68 12.85 16.70
N PRO A 100 6.49 11.53 16.85
CA PRO A 100 7.62 10.58 16.94
C PRO A 100 8.59 10.65 15.75
N LEU A 101 8.09 10.96 14.55
CA LEU A 101 8.92 11.10 13.36
C LEU A 101 9.94 12.25 13.51
N GLU A 102 9.51 13.40 14.02
CA GLU A 102 10.41 14.55 14.27
C GLU A 102 11.42 14.23 15.38
N TRP A 103 11.03 13.42 16.37
CA TRP A 103 11.95 12.95 17.39
C TRP A 103 13.06 12.09 16.79
N TRP A 104 12.74 11.15 15.89
CA TRP A 104 13.74 10.35 15.19
C TRP A 104 14.63 11.16 14.25
N GLN A 105 14.08 12.17 13.56
CA GLN A 105 14.85 13.08 12.71
C GLN A 105 15.94 13.83 13.49
N SER A 106 15.74 14.10 14.78
CA SER A 106 16.77 14.75 15.61
C SER A 106 18.04 13.92 15.80
N PHE A 107 17.96 12.59 15.61
CA PHE A 107 19.09 11.68 15.75
C PHE A 107 19.82 11.38 14.44
N GLU A 108 19.29 11.79 13.28
CA GLU A 108 19.86 11.49 11.96
C GLU A 108 21.30 12.01 11.82
N ALA A 109 21.59 13.18 12.41
CA ALA A 109 22.92 13.79 12.40
C ALA A 109 23.87 13.27 13.49
N THR A 110 23.42 12.37 14.38
CA THR A 110 24.21 11.92 15.52
C THR A 110 24.98 10.63 15.21
N PRO A 111 26.27 10.52 15.60
CA PRO A 111 27.03 9.28 15.38
C PRO A 111 26.49 8.11 16.20
N ASP A 112 25.88 8.40 17.36
CA ASP A 112 25.41 7.39 18.32
C ASP A 112 23.97 6.92 18.06
N GLY A 113 23.22 7.58 17.19
CA GLY A 113 21.82 7.21 16.88
C GLY A 113 21.46 7.23 15.40
N GLY A 114 22.35 7.72 14.52
CA GLY A 114 22.03 7.97 13.12
C GLY A 114 21.63 6.73 12.33
N ILE A 115 22.27 5.57 12.59
CA ILE A 115 21.95 4.33 11.87
C ILE A 115 20.54 3.86 12.22
N LEU A 116 20.21 3.84 13.52
CA LEU A 116 18.88 3.43 13.98
C LEU A 116 17.81 4.47 13.58
N ALA A 117 18.15 5.76 13.59
CA ALA A 117 17.27 6.83 13.16
C ALA A 117 16.91 6.71 11.68
N ALA A 118 17.90 6.50 10.80
CA ALA A 118 17.69 6.38 9.36
C ALA A 118 16.67 5.27 9.02
N ILE A 119 16.87 4.06 9.56
CA ILE A 119 15.92 2.96 9.33
C ILE A 119 14.54 3.24 9.92
N THR A 120 14.49 3.88 11.09
CA THR A 120 13.21 4.15 11.76
C THR A 120 12.41 5.21 11.03
N ILE A 121 13.04 6.28 10.53
CA ILE A 121 12.41 7.29 9.66
C ILE A 121 11.82 6.61 8.42
N LYS A 122 12.57 5.69 7.82
CA LYS A 122 12.09 4.91 6.67
C LYS A 122 10.90 4.03 7.03
N LEU A 123 10.90 3.37 8.18
CA LEU A 123 9.76 2.60 8.66
C LEU A 123 8.52 3.48 8.90
N TYR A 124 8.69 4.69 9.44
CA TYR A 124 7.59 5.65 9.60
C TYR A 124 7.07 6.20 8.26
N SER A 125 7.89 6.20 7.21
CA SER A 125 7.46 6.57 5.86
C SER A 125 6.60 5.48 5.20
N ALA A 126 6.69 4.24 5.68
CA ALA A 126 5.86 3.15 5.18
C ALA A 126 4.42 3.30 5.71
N VAL A 127 3.47 3.43 4.79
CA VAL A 127 2.06 3.46 5.13
C VAL A 127 1.60 2.02 5.36
N PRO A 128 1.13 1.65 6.57
CA PRO A 128 0.76 0.27 6.89
C PRO A 128 -0.54 -0.18 6.19
N HIS A 129 -1.19 0.71 5.43
CA HIS A 129 -2.50 0.46 4.87
C HIS A 129 -2.50 0.53 3.35
N SER A 130 -3.02 -0.54 2.70
CA SER A 130 -3.32 -0.57 1.27
C SER A 130 -4.33 0.50 0.85
N MET A 131 -5.12 1.02 1.80
CA MET A 131 -6.18 1.99 1.53
C MET A 131 -5.71 3.30 0.91
N ALA A 132 -4.45 3.69 1.11
CA ALA A 132 -3.89 4.85 0.42
C ALA A 132 -3.93 4.66 -1.11
N ASP A 133 -3.68 3.44 -1.57
CA ASP A 133 -3.79 3.07 -2.98
C ASP A 133 -5.25 2.88 -3.40
N GLU A 134 -6.11 2.35 -2.53
CA GLU A 134 -7.55 2.18 -2.80
C GLU A 134 -8.26 3.52 -3.09
N ARG A 135 -7.90 4.59 -2.38
CA ARG A 135 -8.44 5.93 -2.67
C ARG A 135 -8.02 6.44 -4.05
N THR A 136 -6.81 6.10 -4.47
CA THR A 136 -6.31 6.40 -5.81
C THR A 136 -7.06 5.56 -6.85
N MET A 137 -7.27 4.26 -6.59
CA MET A 137 -8.01 3.36 -7.46
C MET A 137 -9.50 3.71 -7.58
N SER A 138 -10.13 4.19 -6.51
CA SER A 138 -11.50 4.73 -6.57
C SER A 138 -11.57 5.95 -7.49
N PHE A 139 -10.59 6.84 -7.41
CA PHE A 139 -10.49 7.99 -8.31
C PHE A 139 -10.23 7.56 -9.76
N VAL A 140 -9.33 6.59 -10.00
CA VAL A 140 -9.10 5.97 -11.31
C VAL A 140 -10.39 5.38 -11.87
N THR A 141 -11.16 4.68 -11.05
CA THR A 141 -12.45 4.07 -11.44
C THR A 141 -13.49 5.13 -11.77
N MET A 142 -13.54 6.21 -11.01
CA MET A 142 -14.43 7.35 -11.27
C MET A 142 -14.10 8.03 -12.61
N LEU A 143 -12.81 8.21 -12.91
CA LEU A 143 -12.33 8.76 -14.18
C LEU A 143 -12.60 7.82 -15.36
N ASN A 144 -12.51 6.50 -15.15
CA ASN A 144 -12.71 5.48 -16.18
C ASN A 144 -14.14 4.91 -16.24
N SER A 145 -15.14 5.63 -15.72
CA SER A 145 -16.52 5.14 -15.75
C SER A 145 -17.02 4.96 -17.19
N ALA A 146 -17.81 3.91 -17.45
CA ALA A 146 -18.22 3.48 -18.79
C ALA A 146 -18.90 4.57 -19.65
N ARG A 147 -19.48 5.61 -19.03
CA ARG A 147 -20.10 6.76 -19.72
C ARG A 147 -19.12 7.88 -20.05
N ARG A 148 -17.94 7.93 -19.43
CA ARG A 148 -16.94 9.00 -19.58
C ARG A 148 -15.65 8.46 -20.23
N SER A 149 -15.75 8.11 -21.51
CA SER A 149 -14.64 8.03 -22.47
C SER A 149 -13.56 6.95 -22.25
N ARG A 150 -13.16 6.34 -23.37
CA ARG A 150 -11.99 5.46 -23.56
C ARG A 150 -10.67 6.21 -23.37
N GLN A 151 -10.47 6.84 -22.21
CA GLN A 151 -9.19 7.49 -21.90
C GLN A 151 -8.10 6.43 -21.81
N LYS A 152 -6.92 6.72 -22.36
CA LYS A 152 -5.77 5.83 -22.23
C LYS A 152 -5.39 5.72 -20.76
N VAL A 153 -5.00 4.52 -20.32
CA VAL A 153 -4.57 4.26 -18.94
C VAL A 153 -3.48 5.23 -18.49
N GLU A 154 -2.54 5.55 -19.38
CA GLU A 154 -1.48 6.54 -19.16
C GLU A 154 -2.03 7.92 -18.77
N THR A 155 -3.09 8.39 -19.44
CA THR A 155 -3.72 9.68 -19.13
C THR A 155 -4.36 9.66 -17.75
N ILE A 156 -4.99 8.55 -17.37
CA ILE A 156 -5.63 8.40 -16.05
C ILE A 156 -4.57 8.41 -14.94
N ILE A 157 -3.46 7.71 -15.15
CA ILE A 157 -2.31 7.72 -14.23
C ILE A 157 -1.76 9.14 -14.09
N ALA A 158 -1.53 9.85 -15.20
CA ALA A 158 -1.03 11.22 -15.17
C ALA A 158 -1.98 12.17 -14.40
N MET A 159 -3.30 12.06 -14.62
CA MET A 159 -4.28 12.85 -13.88
C MET A 159 -4.29 12.52 -12.37
N ALA A 160 -4.16 11.24 -12.00
CA ALA A 160 -4.07 10.82 -10.61
C ALA A 160 -2.79 11.36 -9.93
N GLN A 161 -1.64 11.31 -10.63
CA GLN A 161 -0.38 11.87 -10.15
C GLN A 161 -0.45 13.39 -9.97
N VAL A 162 -0.99 14.12 -10.95
CA VAL A 162 -1.18 15.58 -10.86
C VAL A 162 -2.08 15.93 -9.67
N ARG A 163 -3.16 15.19 -9.46
CA ARG A 163 -4.04 15.37 -8.28
C ARG A 163 -3.28 15.09 -6.98
N GLY A 164 -2.52 14.00 -6.90
CA GLY A 164 -1.70 13.67 -5.74
C GLY A 164 -0.68 14.76 -5.41
N TYR A 165 -0.01 15.29 -6.43
CA TYR A 165 0.93 16.41 -6.28
C TYR A 165 0.25 17.64 -5.69
N TYR A 166 -0.88 18.08 -6.25
CA TYR A 166 -1.60 19.25 -5.72
C TYR A 166 -2.21 19.00 -4.33
N GLN A 167 -2.56 17.77 -3.97
CA GLN A 167 -3.01 17.44 -2.62
C GLN A 167 -1.86 17.56 -1.61
N ALA A 168 -0.66 17.12 -1.98
CA ALA A 168 0.54 17.26 -1.16
C ALA A 168 0.99 18.73 -1.05
N GLU A 169 1.06 19.46 -2.17
CA GLU A 169 1.57 20.84 -2.23
C GLU A 169 0.61 21.86 -1.60
N ASN A 170 -0.70 21.76 -1.89
CA ASN A 170 -1.66 22.73 -1.36
C ASN A 170 -1.83 22.62 0.15
N GLY A 171 -1.19 21.65 0.81
CA GLY A 171 -1.16 21.54 2.25
C GLY A 171 -2.57 21.73 2.80
N VAL A 172 -3.58 21.12 2.14
CA VAL A 172 -4.81 20.87 2.86
C VAL A 172 -4.32 19.93 3.92
N LYS A 173 -3.99 20.51 5.08
CA LYS A 173 -4.01 19.87 6.38
C LYS A 173 -5.45 19.43 6.52
N VAL A 174 -5.86 18.44 5.71
CA VAL A 174 -6.88 17.48 6.06
C VAL A 174 -6.24 16.90 7.27
N CYS A 175 -6.60 17.51 8.38
CA CYS A 175 -6.00 17.24 9.65
C CYS A 175 -6.01 15.72 9.74
N LEU A 176 -4.83 15.12 9.96
CA LEU A 176 -4.69 13.68 10.19
C LEU A 176 -5.33 13.33 11.56
N ILE A 177 -6.55 13.82 11.77
CA ILE A 177 -7.45 13.71 12.91
C ILE A 177 -7.89 12.28 13.11
N PHE A 178 -7.67 11.38 12.16
CA PHE A 178 -7.96 9.97 12.39
C PHE A 178 -6.93 9.26 13.28
N PHE A 179 -5.77 9.85 13.56
CA PHE A 179 -4.82 9.27 14.52
C PHE A 179 -4.51 10.14 15.75
N SER A 180 -5.02 11.38 15.81
CA SER A 180 -4.79 12.29 16.94
C SER A 180 -6.03 13.12 17.30
N CYS A 181 -7.19 12.48 17.46
CA CYS A 181 -8.38 13.10 18.08
C CYS A 181 -9.00 12.26 19.21
N TYR A 182 -8.20 11.42 19.86
CA TYR A 182 -8.47 11.10 21.25
C TYR A 182 -7.53 11.97 22.10
N VAL A 183 -8.11 12.87 22.90
CA VAL A 183 -7.44 13.68 23.92
C VAL A 183 -6.83 15.01 23.44
N THR A 184 -7.68 15.95 23.01
CA THR A 184 -7.84 17.33 23.56
C THR A 184 -8.46 18.27 22.52
N ASN A 185 -9.40 19.11 23.00
CA ASN A 185 -10.31 20.01 22.26
C ASN A 185 -9.74 20.70 21.00
N PRO A 186 -10.39 20.58 19.82
CA PRO A 186 -10.12 21.48 18.71
C PRO A 186 -11.02 22.73 18.83
N VAL A 187 -10.40 23.86 19.19
CA VAL A 187 -10.94 25.17 18.83
C VAL A 187 -10.77 25.31 17.31
N PHE A 188 -11.89 25.24 16.59
CA PHE A 188 -11.95 25.39 15.14
C PHE A 188 -11.45 26.78 14.71
N LEU A 189 -10.17 26.88 14.34
CA LEU A 189 -9.68 28.00 13.55
C LEU A 189 -10.15 27.80 12.10
N GLN A 190 -11.31 28.38 11.78
CA GLN A 190 -11.72 28.64 10.41
C GLN A 190 -10.63 29.47 9.71
N HIS A 191 -9.75 28.79 8.96
CA HIS A 191 -8.88 29.46 8.01
C HIS A 191 -9.78 30.10 6.95
N ARG A 192 -9.99 31.41 7.09
CA ARG A 192 -10.61 32.26 6.07
C ARG A 192 -9.84 32.02 4.76
N ARG A 193 -10.53 31.44 3.79
CA ARG A 193 -10.03 31.32 2.41
C ARG A 193 -9.61 32.71 1.95
N SER A 194 -8.34 32.85 1.56
CA SER A 194 -7.85 34.10 0.99
C SER A 194 -8.70 34.47 -0.23
N SER A 195 -9.10 35.72 -0.33
CA SER A 195 -9.92 36.31 -1.40
C SER A 195 -9.21 36.42 -2.75
N ARG A 196 -8.11 35.69 -2.96
CA ARG A 196 -7.42 35.71 -4.26
C ARG A 196 -8.27 34.95 -5.27
N PRO A 197 -8.72 35.59 -6.37
CA PRO A 197 -9.45 34.90 -7.42
C PRO A 197 -8.56 33.78 -7.94
N ARG A 198 -9.04 32.54 -7.84
CA ARG A 198 -8.36 31.38 -8.46
C ARG A 198 -8.21 31.69 -9.95
N PRO A 199 -7.05 31.42 -10.57
CA PRO A 199 -6.94 31.48 -12.01
C PRO A 199 -7.96 30.50 -12.60
N THR A 200 -9.06 31.02 -13.12
CA THR A 200 -10.02 30.24 -13.88
C THR A 200 -9.31 29.86 -15.18
N VAL A 201 -8.88 28.60 -15.29
CA VAL A 201 -8.59 27.99 -16.57
C VAL A 201 -9.87 28.13 -17.38
N ARG A 202 -9.88 29.07 -18.34
CA ARG A 202 -11.01 29.24 -19.25
C ARG A 202 -11.01 28.00 -20.14
N PHE A 203 -11.78 27.00 -19.73
CA PHE A 203 -12.09 25.87 -20.59
C PHE A 203 -12.61 26.43 -21.90
N PHE A 204 -12.00 25.98 -23.00
CA PHE A 204 -12.44 26.29 -24.35
C PHE A 204 -13.97 26.18 -24.41
N ASP A 205 -14.60 27.23 -24.95
CA ASP A 205 -16.04 27.39 -25.00
C ASP A 205 -16.69 26.18 -25.68
N VAL A 206 -17.26 25.28 -24.87
CA VAL A 206 -17.84 24.00 -25.31
C VAL A 206 -19.00 24.23 -26.30
N LYS A 207 -19.56 25.44 -26.33
CA LYS A 207 -20.54 25.88 -27.33
C LYS A 207 -20.00 25.84 -28.76
N ARG A 208 -18.68 25.90 -28.97
CA ARG A 208 -18.06 25.75 -30.29
C ARG A 208 -17.99 24.29 -30.75
N LEU A 209 -17.96 23.33 -29.82
CA LEU A 209 -18.02 21.89 -30.10
C LEU A 209 -19.46 21.37 -30.29
N LEU A 210 -20.46 22.14 -29.83
CA LEU A 210 -21.88 21.84 -30.01
C LEU A 210 -22.51 22.53 -31.23
N ARG A 211 -21.71 23.18 -32.10
CA ARG A 211 -22.22 23.50 -33.44
C ARG A 211 -22.51 22.16 -34.12
N SER A 212 -23.77 21.94 -34.49
CA SER A 212 -24.15 20.89 -35.43
C SER A 212 -23.17 20.97 -36.59
N ILE A 213 -22.53 19.84 -36.89
CA ILE A 213 -21.95 19.64 -38.20
C ILE A 213 -23.16 19.67 -39.10
N ASP A 214 -23.46 20.84 -39.65
CA ASP A 214 -24.48 20.96 -40.68
C ASP A 214 -24.08 19.97 -41.78
N GLU A 215 -25.08 19.23 -42.23
CA GLU A 215 -25.01 18.11 -43.16
C GLU A 215 -24.47 18.59 -44.52
N ASP A 216 -23.17 18.86 -44.60
CA ASP A 216 -22.50 19.10 -45.86
C ASP A 216 -22.40 17.74 -46.60
N GLU A 217 -23.27 17.60 -47.59
CA GLU A 217 -23.21 16.74 -48.79
C GLU A 217 -22.39 15.45 -48.61
N ARG A 218 -23.08 14.36 -48.23
CA ARG A 218 -22.64 13.03 -48.67
C ARG A 218 -22.90 12.94 -50.16
N ASP A 219 -21.82 12.95 -50.94
CA ASP A 219 -21.82 12.43 -52.29
C ASP A 219 -22.22 10.95 -52.22
N ASP A 220 -23.49 10.65 -52.44
CA ASP A 220 -23.97 9.30 -52.71
C ASP A 220 -23.35 8.87 -54.04
N ASP A 221 -22.21 8.19 -53.99
CA ASP A 221 -21.61 7.52 -55.15
C ASP A 221 -22.57 6.39 -55.59
N PRO A 222 -23.25 6.51 -56.75
CA PRO A 222 -24.30 5.57 -57.16
C PRO A 222 -23.75 4.20 -57.60
N ASN A 223 -22.44 3.95 -57.47
CA ASN A 223 -21.80 2.74 -57.95
C ASN A 223 -21.23 1.84 -56.84
N TYR A 224 -21.79 1.89 -55.62
CA TYR A 224 -21.46 0.91 -54.58
C TYR A 224 -22.25 -0.39 -54.78
N ASP A 225 -21.70 -1.29 -55.61
CA ASP A 225 -22.22 -2.64 -55.82
C ASP A 225 -22.01 -3.49 -54.55
N LYS A 226 -23.08 -3.59 -53.76
CA LYS A 226 -23.12 -4.34 -52.51
C LYS A 226 -23.53 -5.79 -52.81
N SER A 227 -22.66 -6.51 -53.51
CA SER A 227 -22.77 -7.96 -53.63
C SER A 227 -21.47 -8.60 -53.18
N ASP A 228 -21.61 -9.71 -52.44
CA ASP A 228 -20.57 -10.70 -52.11
C ASP A 228 -19.73 -10.44 -50.86
N ASP A 229 -20.30 -10.77 -49.69
CA ASP A 229 -19.57 -11.38 -48.57
C ASP A 229 -20.60 -11.91 -47.54
N GLU A 230 -21.34 -12.95 -47.93
CA GLU A 230 -22.07 -13.84 -47.02
C GLU A 230 -21.21 -15.09 -46.82
N ASP A 231 -20.31 -15.08 -45.82
CA ASP A 231 -19.63 -16.28 -45.35
C ASP A 231 -20.13 -16.66 -43.94
N ASP A 232 -20.99 -17.68 -43.95
CA ASP A 232 -21.42 -18.63 -42.93
C ASP A 232 -20.69 -18.59 -41.56
N VAL A 233 -21.42 -18.18 -40.51
CA VAL A 233 -21.07 -18.51 -39.12
C VAL A 233 -22.05 -19.56 -38.57
N PRO A 234 -21.60 -20.78 -38.20
CA PRO A 234 -22.49 -21.85 -37.78
C PRO A 234 -23.12 -21.58 -36.41
N SER A 235 -24.46 -21.55 -36.42
CA SER A 235 -25.32 -21.40 -35.26
C SER A 235 -25.35 -22.69 -34.42
N PHE A 236 -24.70 -22.69 -33.26
CA PHE A 236 -24.87 -23.75 -32.27
C PHE A 236 -26.19 -23.59 -31.54
N ARG A 237 -27.17 -24.40 -31.94
CA ARG A 237 -28.41 -24.66 -31.18
C ARG A 237 -28.06 -25.46 -29.93
N THR A 238 -28.41 -24.96 -28.75
CA THR A 238 -28.70 -25.81 -27.59
C THR A 238 -30.15 -25.57 -27.19
N THR A 239 -30.97 -26.57 -27.53
CA THR A 239 -32.35 -26.75 -27.12
C THR A 239 -32.41 -27.27 -25.69
N THR A 240 -33.13 -26.58 -24.80
CA THR A 240 -33.86 -27.19 -23.70
C THR A 240 -35.15 -26.40 -23.44
N ALA A 241 -36.28 -27.06 -23.77
CA ALA A 241 -37.63 -26.71 -23.32
C ALA A 241 -37.69 -26.80 -21.78
N SER A 242 -38.50 -26.05 -21.03
CA SER A 242 -39.97 -26.08 -20.94
C SER A 242 -40.39 -25.17 -19.74
N PRO A 243 -41.67 -25.06 -19.28
CA PRO A 243 -42.59 -24.02 -19.73
C PRO A 243 -43.26 -23.18 -18.60
N SER A 244 -43.91 -22.08 -19.01
CA SER A 244 -45.14 -21.49 -18.44
C SER A 244 -45.17 -20.90 -17.01
N ALA A 245 -45.17 -19.56 -16.92
CA ALA A 245 -46.06 -18.79 -16.03
C ALA A 245 -46.16 -17.32 -16.49
N PRO A 246 -47.36 -16.72 -16.65
CA PRO A 246 -47.49 -15.31 -16.97
C PRO A 246 -47.47 -14.49 -15.67
N LEU A 247 -46.39 -13.76 -15.41
CA LEU A 247 -46.38 -12.73 -14.37
C LEU A 247 -46.91 -11.42 -14.95
N ILE A 248 -48.08 -11.05 -14.47
CA ILE A 248 -48.72 -9.75 -14.63
C ILE A 248 -47.80 -8.69 -14.01
N LEU A 249 -47.11 -7.91 -14.86
CA LEU A 249 -46.43 -6.69 -14.45
C LEU A 249 -47.48 -5.61 -14.23
N SER A 250 -47.85 -5.40 -12.96
CA SER A 250 -48.53 -4.17 -12.55
C SER A 250 -47.52 -3.03 -12.58
N GLU A 251 -47.76 -2.05 -13.45
CA GLU A 251 -47.07 -0.77 -13.46
C GLU A 251 -47.40 -0.01 -12.17
N SER A 252 -46.60 -0.22 -11.14
CA SER A 252 -46.53 0.67 -9.99
C SER A 252 -45.70 1.89 -10.40
N SER A 253 -46.39 2.93 -10.87
CA SER A 253 -45.83 4.26 -11.06
C SER A 253 -45.37 4.79 -9.69
N THR A 254 -44.08 4.59 -9.38
CA THR A 254 -43.44 5.27 -8.26
C THR A 254 -43.02 6.63 -8.75
N SER A 255 -43.86 7.63 -8.49
CA SER A 255 -43.52 9.04 -8.69
C SER A 255 -42.39 9.41 -7.74
N LEU A 256 -41.22 9.72 -8.32
CA LEU A 256 -40.11 10.34 -7.62
C LEU A 256 -40.57 11.71 -7.08
N PRO A 257 -40.47 11.98 -5.77
CA PRO A 257 -40.80 13.28 -5.23
C PRO A 257 -39.68 14.27 -5.60
N GLY A 258 -40.04 15.33 -6.33
CA GLY A 258 -39.22 16.54 -6.44
C GLY A 258 -38.50 16.76 -7.76
N GLU A 259 -39.24 16.77 -8.87
CA GLU A 259 -38.77 17.39 -10.11
C GLU A 259 -39.00 18.91 -10.01
N GLY A 260 -38.10 19.61 -9.32
CA GLY A 260 -38.30 21.04 -9.07
C GLY A 260 -37.34 21.71 -8.09
N ASP A 261 -36.11 21.22 -7.92
CA ASP A 261 -35.01 22.07 -7.47
C ASP A 261 -33.67 21.37 -7.69
N THR A 262 -32.75 22.04 -8.40
CA THR A 262 -31.37 21.59 -8.62
C THR A 262 -30.55 21.77 -7.33
N SER A 263 -30.97 21.14 -6.25
CA SER A 263 -30.17 21.04 -5.04
C SER A 263 -29.05 20.03 -5.30
N GLU A 264 -27.84 20.55 -5.51
CA GLU A 264 -26.60 19.79 -5.55
C GLU A 264 -26.59 18.78 -4.39
N LEU A 265 -26.50 17.49 -4.71
CA LEU A 265 -26.26 16.44 -3.73
C LEU A 265 -24.94 16.74 -3.01
N ASP A 266 -25.04 17.13 -1.74
CA ASP A 266 -23.87 17.41 -0.91
C ASP A 266 -23.22 16.10 -0.45
N PHE A 267 -22.24 15.66 -1.23
CA PHE A 267 -21.38 14.52 -0.92
C PHE A 267 -20.51 14.73 0.32
N THR A 268 -20.55 15.91 0.96
CA THR A 268 -19.90 16.14 2.26
C THR A 268 -20.82 15.90 3.45
N SER A 269 -22.08 15.50 3.22
CA SER A 269 -22.99 15.19 4.32
C SER A 269 -22.53 13.95 5.10
N PRO A 270 -22.55 14.00 6.45
CA PRO A 270 -22.00 12.94 7.30
C PRO A 270 -22.74 11.60 7.15
N ILE A 271 -24.00 11.62 6.70
CA ILE A 271 -24.84 10.44 6.48
C ILE A 271 -24.33 9.60 5.29
N VAL A 272 -23.83 10.25 4.22
CA VAL A 272 -23.28 9.53 3.06
C VAL A 272 -21.91 8.92 3.38
N ILE A 273 -21.18 9.52 4.33
CA ILE A 273 -19.87 9.05 4.78
C ILE A 273 -19.99 7.82 5.68
N GLU A 274 -21.06 7.73 6.51
CA GLU A 274 -21.31 6.59 7.41
C GLU A 274 -21.73 5.32 6.65
N ILE A 275 -22.52 5.45 5.57
CA ILE A 275 -22.99 4.31 4.75
C ILE A 275 -21.85 3.65 3.96
N LEU A 276 -20.75 4.38 3.70
CA LEU A 276 -19.61 3.88 2.91
C LEU A 276 -18.53 3.19 3.75
N GLY A 277 -18.68 3.12 5.08
CA GLY A 277 -17.68 2.53 5.97
C GLY A 277 -18.16 1.25 6.64
N ASP A 278 -18.00 0.08 6.00
CA ASP A 278 -18.03 -1.18 6.76
C ASP A 278 -17.22 -2.35 6.14
N GLY A 279 -16.32 -2.90 6.98
CA GLY A 279 -15.96 -4.33 7.07
C GLY A 279 -14.82 -4.93 6.21
N PRO A 280 -13.67 -5.35 6.80
CA PRO A 280 -12.54 -5.95 6.07
C PRO A 280 -12.57 -7.50 6.03
N VAL A 281 -12.06 -8.10 4.93
CA VAL A 281 -11.75 -9.54 4.85
C VAL A 281 -10.33 -9.75 4.29
N VAL A 282 -9.58 -10.60 5.00
CA VAL A 282 -8.14 -10.86 4.92
C VAL A 282 -7.78 -11.90 3.84
N LYS A 283 -6.68 -11.71 3.08
CA LYS A 283 -5.57 -12.69 2.85
C LYS A 283 -4.60 -12.25 1.73
N LYS A 284 -3.31 -12.11 2.07
CA LYS A 284 -2.13 -13.01 1.81
C LYS A 284 -1.60 -12.99 0.37
N GLY A 285 -0.50 -12.25 0.17
CA GLY A 285 0.34 -12.28 -1.03
C GLY A 285 1.52 -13.26 -0.96
N LYS A 286 2.34 -13.28 -2.03
CA LYS A 286 3.74 -13.73 -2.04
C LYS A 286 4.52 -13.24 -3.29
N PRO A 287 5.88 -13.28 -3.27
CA PRO A 287 6.78 -12.36 -3.98
C PRO A 287 7.80 -13.06 -4.92
N SER A 288 8.71 -12.30 -5.54
CA SER A 288 9.93 -12.76 -6.25
C SER A 288 10.73 -11.54 -6.77
N MET A 289 12.05 -11.49 -6.99
CA MET A 289 13.28 -12.21 -6.59
C MET A 289 14.46 -11.32 -7.04
N ALA A 290 15.60 -11.41 -6.35
CA ALA A 290 16.82 -10.65 -6.56
C ALA A 290 17.82 -11.33 -7.53
N SER A 291 18.85 -10.59 -7.96
CA SER A 291 20.11 -11.17 -8.46
C SER A 291 21.34 -10.31 -8.12
N LYS A 292 22.48 -11.02 -7.96
CA LYS A 292 23.77 -10.69 -7.30
C LYS A 292 24.86 -10.19 -8.28
N ALA A 293 25.91 -9.51 -7.79
CA ALA A 293 27.24 -10.11 -7.47
C ALA A 293 28.45 -9.14 -7.26
N SER A 294 29.26 -9.45 -6.21
CA SER A 294 30.76 -9.49 -6.04
C SER A 294 31.68 -8.25 -6.17
N VAL A 295 32.94 -8.25 -5.66
CA VAL A 295 33.62 -8.15 -4.31
C VAL A 295 35.17 -8.16 -4.58
N VAL A 296 36.01 -7.41 -3.83
CA VAL A 296 37.52 -7.49 -3.76
C VAL A 296 38.04 -7.11 -2.34
N ASP A 297 39.08 -7.77 -1.81
CA ASP A 297 39.50 -7.86 -0.38
C ASP A 297 40.57 -6.85 0.17
N GLU A 298 40.14 -5.80 0.90
CA GLU A 298 40.49 -5.37 2.29
C GLU A 298 40.17 -6.50 3.32
N GLU A 299 39.98 -6.26 4.64
CA GLU A 299 38.76 -6.90 5.27
C GLU A 299 37.47 -6.23 4.71
N ILE A 300 37.51 -5.84 3.43
CA ILE A 300 36.42 -5.36 2.57
C ILE A 300 35.44 -6.51 2.34
N GLY A 301 35.83 -7.76 2.60
CA GLY A 301 34.96 -8.94 2.51
C GLY A 301 34.26 -9.33 3.81
N GLY A 302 33.91 -8.39 4.69
CA GLY A 302 33.04 -8.72 5.82
C GLY A 302 31.60 -8.95 5.34
N THR A 303 31.06 -10.16 5.42
CA THR A 303 29.62 -10.34 5.20
C THR A 303 28.86 -9.58 6.30
N PHE A 304 27.70 -8.98 5.98
CA PHE A 304 26.76 -8.46 6.98
C PHE A 304 26.13 -9.61 7.78
N GLU A 305 26.94 -10.35 8.53
CA GLU A 305 26.49 -11.42 9.40
C GLU A 305 26.48 -10.92 10.84
N LEU A 306 25.35 -11.12 11.52
CA LEU A 306 25.21 -10.99 12.97
C LEU A 306 25.93 -12.16 13.66
N GLN A 307 27.24 -12.29 13.46
CA GLN A 307 28.00 -13.46 13.94
C GLN A 307 28.02 -13.57 15.47
N GLU A 308 27.59 -12.55 16.22
CA GLU A 308 27.65 -12.53 17.68
C GLU A 308 26.31 -12.52 18.43
N TRP A 309 25.16 -12.41 17.72
CA TRP A 309 23.84 -12.35 18.39
C TRP A 309 23.08 -13.68 18.36
N VAL A 310 23.62 -14.69 17.67
CA VAL A 310 22.97 -15.99 17.41
C VAL A 310 23.83 -17.11 17.98
#